data_AF-A0A522Y063-F1
#
_entry.id   AF-A0A522Y063-F1
#
_cell.length_a   1.000
_cell.length_b   1.000
_cell.length_c   1.000
_cell.angle_alpha   90.00
_cell.angle_beta   90.00
_cell.angle_gamma   90.00
#
_symmetry.space_group_name_H-M   'P 1'
#
loop_
_entity.id
_entity.type
_entity.pdbx_description
1 polymer ?
#
loop_
_entity_poly.entity_id
_entity_poly.type
_entity_poly.pdbx_seq_one_letter_code
_entity_poly.pdbx_strand_id
1 'polypeptide(L)'
;SVQCKPRVIKETPELFQRFLGVLPPEDERKPHGARRTKHPAGVHWENRSLSSITLGDVAQLHANIGRLGHKTPANKVVTLISSMYNRARDWGLFAGVNPATGVKKFREVKRERFIQSDELPRFFEAVGEEQSKDVRDFVLLSLLTGARKADVISMRWEDMSLDRGEWRVPDPKNSVPYVVLLTLEAVAILRSRQPADEADSSEGKAIFVFPANSKTGHIDKPKKGWARILERAEISNLRVHDLRRSLGSWQAKGGASLAIIGKSLGHKTAAATMIYARLDQDPVRASVEKATAAMLKAAGVKGARSQPKARSRASASR
;
A
#
# COMPACT_ATOMS: atom_id res chain seq x y z
N SER A 1 13.30 -50.04 -16.91
CA SER A 1 12.43 -48.84 -16.82
C SER A 1 11.61 -48.91 -15.54
N VAL A 2 12.14 -48.35 -14.45
CA VAL A 2 11.42 -48.31 -13.17
C VAL A 2 10.35 -47.22 -13.28
N GLN A 3 9.08 -47.63 -13.43
CA GLN A 3 7.95 -46.72 -13.29
C GLN A 3 7.92 -46.19 -11.86
N CYS A 4 8.45 -44.99 -11.64
CA CYS A 4 8.18 -44.21 -10.44
C CYS A 4 6.67 -43.89 -10.42
N LYS A 5 5.89 -44.70 -9.69
CA LYS A 5 4.52 -44.32 -9.32
C LYS A 5 4.59 -42.96 -8.60
N PRO A 6 3.83 -41.94 -9.00
CA PRO A 6 3.83 -40.67 -8.30
C PRO A 6 3.38 -40.92 -6.86
N ARG A 7 4.23 -40.56 -5.90
CA ARG A 7 3.98 -40.71 -4.47
C ARG A 7 2.86 -39.74 -4.10
N VAL A 8 1.62 -40.24 -4.13
CA VAL A 8 0.43 -39.47 -3.71
C VAL A 8 0.62 -39.11 -2.24
N ILE A 9 0.81 -37.82 -1.97
CA ILE A 9 0.81 -37.31 -0.59
C ILE A 9 -0.61 -37.48 -0.05
N LYS A 10 -0.76 -38.30 0.98
CA LYS A 10 -2.06 -38.56 1.60
C LYS A 10 -2.45 -37.49 2.61
N GLU A 11 -1.50 -36.75 3.16
CA GLU A 11 -1.70 -35.92 4.35
C GLU A 11 -1.41 -34.42 4.12
N THR A 12 -2.22 -33.58 4.75
CA THR A 12 -2.17 -32.12 4.66
C THR A 12 -0.83 -31.48 5.11
N PRO A 13 -0.10 -31.95 6.15
CA PRO A 13 1.10 -31.27 6.66
C PRO A 13 2.26 -31.30 5.67
N GLU A 14 2.41 -32.39 4.91
CA GLU A 14 3.45 -32.52 3.89
C GLU A 14 3.25 -31.50 2.75
N LEU A 15 2.00 -31.26 2.34
CA LEU A 15 1.68 -30.21 1.36
C LEU A 15 1.97 -28.81 1.93
N PHE A 16 1.61 -28.56 3.19
CA PHE A 16 1.86 -27.28 3.85
C PHE A 16 3.36 -26.99 3.98
N GLN A 17 4.15 -27.95 4.43
CA GLN A 17 5.61 -27.80 4.54
C GLN A 17 6.27 -27.65 3.17
N ARG A 18 5.83 -28.40 2.16
CA ARG A 18 6.38 -28.30 0.80
C ARG A 18 6.04 -26.97 0.12
N PHE A 19 4.86 -26.40 0.39
CA PHE A 19 4.41 -25.16 -0.24
C PHE A 19 4.89 -23.90 0.50
N LEU A 20 4.90 -23.93 1.83
CA LEU A 20 5.29 -22.78 2.66
C LEU A 20 6.78 -22.79 3.06
N GLY A 21 7.48 -23.90 2.78
CA GLY A 21 8.83 -24.15 3.28
C GLY A 21 8.82 -24.74 4.70
N VAL A 22 9.97 -25.24 5.11
CA VAL A 22 10.20 -25.58 6.52
C VAL A 22 10.22 -24.27 7.30
N LEU A 23 9.42 -24.18 8.36
CA LEU A 23 9.45 -23.00 9.23
C LEU A 23 10.83 -22.92 9.89
N PRO A 24 11.46 -21.74 9.95
CA PRO A 24 12.70 -21.58 10.69
C PRO A 24 12.51 -21.98 12.17
N PRO A 25 13.58 -22.40 12.86
CA PRO A 25 13.62 -22.62 14.31
C PRO A 25 12.97 -21.46 15.09
N GLU A 26 12.40 -21.73 16.27
CA GLU A 26 11.64 -20.71 17.02
C GLU A 26 12.45 -19.47 17.40
N ASP A 27 13.73 -19.67 17.68
CA ASP A 27 14.75 -18.67 17.95
C ASP A 27 15.13 -17.81 16.73
N GLU A 28 14.94 -18.34 15.52
CA GLU A 28 15.15 -17.61 14.25
C GLU A 28 13.87 -16.90 13.73
N ARG A 29 12.71 -17.14 14.36
CA ARG A 29 11.44 -16.52 13.96
C ARG A 29 11.39 -15.06 14.40
N LYS A 30 10.79 -14.21 13.55
CA LYS A 30 10.45 -12.83 13.92
C LYS A 30 9.52 -12.83 15.16
N PRO A 31 9.57 -11.79 16.02
CA PRO A 31 8.78 -11.73 17.26
C PRO A 31 7.27 -11.98 17.08
N HIS A 32 6.70 -11.58 15.94
CA HIS A 32 5.28 -11.81 15.60
C HIS A 32 4.96 -13.25 15.16
N GLY A 33 5.96 -14.12 14.98
CA GLY A 33 5.82 -15.54 14.65
C GLY A 33 6.30 -16.48 15.76
N ALA A 34 6.77 -15.94 16.89
CA ALA A 34 7.32 -16.70 18.01
C ALA A 34 6.24 -17.36 18.88
N ARG A 35 5.03 -16.78 18.98
CA ARG A 35 3.89 -17.39 19.68
C ARG A 35 2.83 -17.86 18.68
N ARG A 36 2.62 -19.17 18.60
CA ARG A 36 1.51 -19.78 17.86
C ARG A 36 0.22 -19.65 18.66
N THR A 37 -0.52 -18.57 18.48
CA THR A 37 -1.95 -18.61 18.83
C THR A 37 -2.73 -19.01 17.58
N LYS A 38 -3.39 -20.16 17.65
CA LYS A 38 -4.34 -20.55 16.61
C LYS A 38 -5.44 -19.50 16.59
N HIS A 39 -5.78 -19.00 15.40
CA HIS A 39 -6.91 -18.08 15.27
C HIS A 39 -8.18 -18.74 15.84
N PRO A 40 -9.11 -18.02 16.50
CA PRO A 40 -10.30 -18.64 17.10
C PRO A 40 -11.17 -19.41 16.09
N ALA A 41 -11.21 -18.95 14.84
CA ALA A 41 -11.86 -19.66 13.72
C ALA A 41 -10.94 -20.69 13.02
N GLY A 42 -9.75 -20.97 13.56
CA GLY A 42 -8.80 -21.89 12.98
C GLY A 42 -9.28 -23.33 13.04
N VAL A 43 -9.02 -24.10 11.99
CA VAL A 43 -9.47 -25.49 11.83
C VAL A 43 -8.32 -26.47 12.06
N HIS A 44 -8.63 -27.67 12.54
CA HIS A 44 -7.68 -28.78 12.70
C HIS A 44 -7.73 -29.69 11.48
N TRP A 45 -6.94 -29.37 10.45
CA TRP A 45 -6.87 -30.14 9.20
C TRP A 45 -5.53 -30.85 9.03
N GLU A 46 -4.61 -30.69 9.98
CA GLU A 46 -3.30 -31.32 10.00
C GLU A 46 -3.36 -32.84 9.77
N ASN A 47 -4.34 -33.55 10.33
CA ASN A 47 -4.41 -35.01 10.17
C ASN A 47 -5.45 -35.46 9.13
N ARG A 48 -6.04 -34.51 8.38
CA ARG A 48 -7.03 -34.83 7.34
C ARG A 48 -6.33 -35.10 6.02
N SER A 49 -6.89 -36.03 5.24
CA SER A 49 -6.46 -36.23 3.86
C SER A 49 -6.96 -35.10 2.96
N LEU A 50 -6.18 -34.74 1.93
CA LEU A 50 -6.55 -33.69 0.97
C LEU A 50 -7.89 -33.96 0.29
N SER A 51 -8.19 -35.23 -0.01
CA SER A 51 -9.48 -35.62 -0.61
C SER A 51 -10.67 -35.50 0.34
N SER A 52 -10.42 -35.49 1.65
CA SER A 52 -11.48 -35.37 2.65
C SER A 52 -11.93 -33.94 2.88
N ILE A 53 -11.14 -32.93 2.49
CA ILE A 53 -11.46 -31.52 2.69
C ILE A 53 -12.39 -31.08 1.56
N THR A 54 -13.60 -30.68 1.94
CA THR A 54 -14.67 -30.35 1.01
C THR A 54 -14.80 -28.83 0.79
N LEU A 55 -15.59 -28.44 -0.22
CA LEU A 55 -16.00 -27.05 -0.38
C LEU A 55 -16.73 -26.52 0.87
N GLY A 56 -17.59 -27.35 1.48
CA GLY A 56 -18.30 -27.00 2.71
C GLY A 56 -17.35 -26.68 3.87
N ASP A 57 -16.27 -27.44 4.02
CA ASP A 57 -15.24 -27.18 5.04
C ASP A 57 -14.58 -25.80 4.84
N VAL A 58 -14.18 -25.49 3.60
CA VAL A 58 -13.54 -24.20 3.28
C VAL A 58 -14.52 -23.03 3.39
N ALA A 59 -15.77 -23.22 2.97
CA ALA A 59 -16.82 -22.22 3.12
C ALA A 59 -17.14 -21.94 4.59
N GLN A 60 -17.20 -22.98 5.43
CA GLN A 60 -17.44 -22.83 6.87
C GLN A 60 -16.26 -22.11 7.55
N LEU A 61 -15.01 -22.45 7.22
CA LEU A 61 -13.82 -21.73 7.71
C LEU A 61 -13.88 -20.25 7.31
N HIS A 62 -14.17 -19.97 6.04
CA HIS A 62 -14.30 -18.61 5.52
C HIS A 62 -15.40 -17.82 6.25
N ALA A 63 -16.58 -18.42 6.44
CA ALA A 63 -17.69 -17.83 7.17
C ALA A 63 -17.34 -17.58 8.65
N ASN A 64 -16.70 -18.54 9.33
CA ASN A 64 -16.30 -18.40 10.73
C ASN A 64 -15.31 -17.24 10.93
N ILE A 65 -14.29 -17.13 10.07
CA ILE A 65 -13.35 -15.99 10.11
C ILE A 65 -14.10 -14.67 9.84
N GLY A 66 -15.04 -14.68 8.89
CA GLY A 66 -15.88 -13.53 8.56
C GLY A 66 -16.79 -13.06 9.71
N ARG A 67 -17.38 -13.99 10.48
CA ARG A 67 -18.24 -13.68 11.64
C ARG A 67 -17.46 -12.98 12.77
N LEU A 68 -16.16 -13.24 12.88
CA LEU A 68 -15.25 -12.54 13.80
C LEU A 68 -14.81 -11.16 13.29
N GLY A 69 -15.41 -10.65 12.21
CA GLY A 69 -15.08 -9.35 11.61
C GLY A 69 -13.90 -9.36 10.64
N HIS A 70 -13.25 -10.51 10.43
CA HIS A 70 -12.02 -10.62 9.64
C HIS A 70 -12.28 -11.00 8.16
N LYS A 71 -13.15 -10.25 7.47
CA LYS A 71 -13.58 -10.56 6.09
C LYS A 71 -12.42 -10.59 5.07
N THR A 72 -11.52 -9.61 5.09
CA THR A 72 -10.36 -9.60 4.19
C THR A 72 -9.38 -10.75 4.48
N PRO A 73 -8.97 -11.01 5.75
CA PRO A 73 -8.22 -12.22 6.08
C PRO A 73 -8.91 -13.52 5.62
N ALA A 74 -10.23 -13.66 5.77
CA ALA A 74 -10.97 -14.84 5.30
C ALA A 74 -10.77 -15.07 3.79
N ASN A 75 -10.91 -14.01 2.98
CA ASN A 75 -10.64 -14.09 1.54
C ASN A 75 -9.20 -14.50 1.21
N LYS A 76 -8.23 -14.03 2.00
CA LYS A 76 -6.81 -14.41 1.85
C LYS A 76 -6.59 -15.88 2.20
N VAL A 77 -7.25 -16.41 3.22
CA VAL A 77 -7.20 -17.84 3.59
C VAL A 77 -7.73 -18.71 2.44
N VAL A 78 -8.89 -18.38 1.88
CA VAL A 78 -9.42 -19.09 0.70
C VAL A 78 -8.46 -19.01 -0.49
N THR A 79 -7.86 -17.84 -0.71
CA THR A 79 -6.87 -17.66 -1.80
C THR A 79 -5.64 -18.54 -1.57
N LEU A 80 -5.14 -18.63 -0.33
CA LEU A 80 -4.01 -19.47 0.03
C LEU A 80 -4.33 -20.96 -0.18
N ILE A 81 -5.46 -21.44 0.35
CA ILE A 81 -5.93 -22.82 0.17
C ILE A 81 -6.04 -23.13 -1.32
N SER A 82 -6.67 -22.25 -2.10
CA SER A 82 -6.79 -22.43 -3.55
C SER A 82 -5.44 -22.56 -4.23
N SER A 83 -4.46 -21.71 -3.89
CA SER A 83 -3.11 -21.78 -4.47
C SER A 83 -2.40 -23.09 -4.12
N MET A 84 -2.57 -23.57 -2.88
CA MET A 84 -1.96 -24.82 -2.42
C MET A 84 -2.54 -26.04 -3.14
N TYR A 85 -3.86 -26.12 -3.26
CA TYR A 85 -4.52 -27.21 -3.99
C TYR A 85 -4.21 -27.19 -5.49
N ASN A 86 -4.17 -26.00 -6.11
CA ASN A 86 -3.75 -25.89 -7.50
C ASN A 86 -2.31 -26.37 -7.67
N ARG A 87 -1.39 -25.96 -6.79
CA ARG A 87 0.00 -26.44 -6.86
C ARG A 87 0.14 -27.94 -6.60
N ALA A 88 -0.66 -28.51 -5.70
CA ALA A 88 -0.70 -29.95 -5.47
C ALA A 88 -1.12 -30.71 -6.74
N ARG A 89 -2.07 -30.16 -7.50
CA ARG A 89 -2.49 -30.70 -8.80
C ARG A 89 -1.38 -30.57 -9.84
N ASP A 90 -0.73 -29.41 -9.94
CA ASP A 90 0.39 -29.18 -10.87
C ASP A 90 1.54 -30.16 -10.63
N TRP A 91 1.77 -30.54 -9.37
CA TRP A 91 2.79 -31.53 -8.98
C TRP A 91 2.33 -32.99 -9.11
N GLY A 92 1.10 -33.25 -9.56
CA GLY A 92 0.54 -34.61 -9.66
C GLY A 92 0.29 -35.28 -8.30
N LEU A 93 0.27 -34.52 -7.21
CA LEU A 93 0.10 -35.03 -5.84
C LEU A 93 -1.37 -35.13 -5.43
N PHE A 94 -2.25 -34.45 -6.15
CA PHE A 94 -3.69 -34.46 -5.93
C PHE A 94 -4.43 -34.45 -7.27
N ALA A 95 -5.29 -35.44 -7.50
CA ALA A 95 -6.09 -35.55 -8.72
C ALA A 95 -7.53 -35.04 -8.56
N GLY A 96 -7.94 -34.68 -7.34
CA GLY A 96 -9.30 -34.23 -7.05
C GLY A 96 -9.57 -32.77 -7.41
N VAL A 97 -10.79 -32.32 -7.10
CA VAL A 97 -11.22 -30.93 -7.27
C VAL A 97 -10.66 -30.06 -6.15
N ASN A 98 -10.20 -28.86 -6.47
CA ASN A 98 -9.76 -27.89 -5.48
C ASN A 98 -10.96 -27.40 -4.64
N PRO A 99 -10.99 -27.64 -3.32
CA PRO A 99 -12.15 -27.34 -2.45
C PRO A 99 -12.37 -25.85 -2.21
N ALA A 100 -11.39 -24.99 -2.51
CA ALA A 100 -11.59 -23.54 -2.46
C ALA A 100 -12.28 -22.99 -3.72
N THR A 101 -12.40 -23.80 -4.78
CA THR A 101 -13.10 -23.42 -6.01
C THR A 101 -14.59 -23.27 -5.71
N GLY A 102 -15.18 -22.13 -6.08
CA GLY A 102 -16.60 -21.86 -5.84
C GLY A 102 -16.92 -21.17 -4.52
N VAL A 103 -15.95 -21.00 -3.61
CA VAL A 103 -16.16 -20.23 -2.37
C VAL A 103 -16.32 -18.75 -2.70
N LYS A 104 -17.53 -18.20 -2.46
CA LYS A 104 -17.86 -16.80 -2.72
C LYS A 104 -17.15 -15.90 -1.70
N LYS A 105 -16.12 -15.18 -2.16
CA LYS A 105 -15.37 -14.22 -1.34
C LYS A 105 -16.26 -13.08 -0.86
N PHE A 106 -15.98 -12.56 0.33
CA PHE A 106 -16.62 -11.35 0.82
C PHE A 106 -16.26 -10.16 -0.07
N ARG A 107 -17.20 -9.23 -0.25
CA ARG A 107 -16.92 -7.96 -0.93
C ARG A 107 -15.84 -7.20 -0.17
N GLU A 108 -14.74 -6.89 -0.84
CA GLU A 108 -13.69 -6.04 -0.29
C GLU A 108 -13.97 -4.59 -0.66
N VAL A 109 -14.11 -3.74 0.35
CA VAL A 109 -14.19 -2.29 0.15
C VAL A 109 -12.76 -1.76 0.10
N LYS A 110 -12.39 -1.20 -1.05
CA LYS A 110 -11.09 -0.53 -1.18
C LYS A 110 -11.10 0.71 -0.30
N ARG A 111 -10.04 0.89 0.49
CA ARG A 111 -9.89 2.10 1.31
C ARG A 111 -9.72 3.31 0.40
N GLU A 112 -10.43 4.39 0.71
CA GLU A 112 -10.53 5.59 -0.12
C GLU A 112 -10.06 6.87 0.60
N ARG A 113 -9.54 6.72 1.81
CA ARG A 113 -9.05 7.80 2.67
C ARG A 113 -7.80 8.46 2.09
N PHE A 114 -7.80 9.79 2.09
CA PHE A 114 -6.68 10.68 1.86
C PHE A 114 -6.93 12.00 2.59
N ILE A 115 -5.89 12.79 2.88
CA ILE A 115 -5.99 14.07 3.61
C ILE A 115 -6.85 15.06 2.81
N GLN A 116 -7.93 15.55 3.40
CA GLN A 116 -8.83 16.52 2.79
C GLN A 116 -8.30 17.95 2.90
N SER A 117 -8.87 18.86 2.10
CA SER A 117 -8.44 20.25 2.00
C SER A 117 -8.54 21.02 3.32
N ASP A 118 -9.57 20.75 4.11
CA ASP A 118 -9.81 21.28 5.45
C ASP A 118 -8.89 20.67 6.53
N GLU A 119 -8.34 19.48 6.26
CA GLU A 119 -7.42 18.80 7.18
C GLU A 119 -5.96 19.21 6.98
N LEU A 120 -5.59 19.71 5.80
CA LEU A 120 -4.20 20.06 5.48
C LEU A 120 -3.59 21.10 6.42
N PRO A 121 -4.26 22.23 6.75
CA PRO A 121 -3.66 23.25 7.61
C PRO A 121 -3.25 22.70 8.97
N ARG A 122 -4.20 22.10 9.70
CA ARG A 122 -3.97 21.45 11.00
C ARG A 122 -2.99 20.27 10.93
N PHE A 123 -2.97 19.53 9.81
CA PHE A 123 -1.98 18.48 9.60
C PHE A 123 -0.56 19.04 9.51
N PHE A 124 -0.33 20.07 8.69
CA PHE A 124 1.00 20.66 8.52
C PHE A 124 1.49 21.38 9.79
N GLU A 125 0.60 22.10 10.47
CA GLU A 125 0.89 22.68 11.80
C GLU A 125 1.32 21.60 12.79
N ALA A 126 0.56 20.51 12.88
CA ALA A 126 0.87 19.43 13.79
C ALA A 126 2.17 18.67 13.48
N VAL A 127 2.55 18.60 12.20
CA VAL A 127 3.83 18.07 11.75
C VAL A 127 4.97 19.04 12.11
N GLY A 128 4.76 20.35 11.99
CA GLY A 128 5.72 21.38 12.38
C GLY A 128 6.06 21.35 13.88
N GLU A 129 5.07 21.06 14.73
CA GLU A 129 5.24 20.91 16.18
C GLU A 129 5.87 19.58 16.62
N GLU A 130 6.08 18.62 15.72
CA GLU A 130 6.69 17.35 16.08
C GLU A 130 8.18 17.55 16.41
N GLN A 131 8.52 17.23 17.66
CA GLN A 131 9.84 17.44 18.24
C GLN A 131 10.90 16.54 17.61
N SER A 132 10.53 15.32 17.21
CA SER A 132 11.45 14.43 16.53
C SER A 132 11.60 14.82 15.06
N LYS A 133 12.76 15.39 14.70
CA LYS A 133 13.13 15.72 13.32
C LYS A 133 12.96 14.51 12.38
N ASP A 134 13.35 13.31 12.80
CA ASP A 134 13.17 12.10 11.99
C ASP A 134 11.71 11.78 11.70
N VAL A 135 10.82 11.90 12.70
CA VAL A 135 9.39 11.67 12.48
C VAL A 135 8.81 12.72 11.54
N ARG A 136 9.12 14.00 11.79
CA ARG A 136 8.65 15.12 10.98
C ARG A 136 9.08 14.97 9.52
N ASP A 137 10.37 14.80 9.29
CA ASP A 137 10.93 14.72 7.93
C ASP A 137 10.46 13.44 7.23
N PHE A 138 10.32 12.32 7.95
CA PHE A 138 9.75 11.07 7.40
C PHE A 138 8.31 11.27 6.92
N VAL A 139 7.48 11.96 7.71
CA VAL A 139 6.08 12.22 7.35
C VAL A 139 6.00 13.14 6.14
N LEU A 140 6.76 14.24 6.14
CA LEU A 140 6.80 15.19 5.02
C LEU A 140 7.29 14.52 3.74
N LEU A 141 8.42 13.81 3.78
CA LEU A 141 8.95 13.10 2.62
C LEU A 141 7.99 12.01 2.16
N SER A 142 7.32 11.29 3.05
CA SER A 142 6.29 10.31 2.67
C SER A 142 5.10 10.93 1.93
N LEU A 143 4.72 12.16 2.29
CA LEU A 143 3.65 12.91 1.62
C LEU A 143 4.10 13.48 0.28
N LEU A 144 5.23 14.18 0.26
CA LEU A 144 5.74 14.91 -0.91
C LEU A 144 6.20 13.98 -2.04
N THR A 145 6.78 12.83 -1.69
CA THR A 145 7.25 11.85 -2.68
C THR A 145 6.17 10.83 -3.08
N GLY A 146 5.21 10.58 -2.19
CA GLY A 146 4.27 9.47 -2.33
C GLY A 146 4.92 8.09 -2.45
N ALA A 147 6.19 7.94 -2.10
CA ALA A 147 6.88 6.65 -2.13
C ALA A 147 6.30 5.67 -1.10
N ARG A 148 6.62 4.38 -1.22
CA ARG A 148 6.15 3.41 -0.21
C ARG A 148 6.87 3.71 1.10
N LYS A 149 6.14 3.63 2.22
CA LYS A 149 6.71 3.87 3.56
C LYS A 149 8.00 3.09 3.85
N ALA A 150 8.13 1.87 3.29
CA ALA A 150 9.34 1.06 3.48
C ALA A 150 10.51 1.67 2.72
N ASP A 151 10.29 2.06 1.47
CA ASP A 151 11.26 2.73 0.60
C ASP A 151 11.77 4.03 1.25
N VAL A 152 10.88 4.85 1.83
CA VAL A 152 11.27 6.10 2.53
C VAL A 152 12.09 5.81 3.78
N ILE A 153 11.69 4.81 4.57
CA ILE A 153 12.42 4.40 5.78
C ILE A 153 13.85 3.98 5.46
N SER A 154 14.04 3.22 4.37
CA SER A 154 15.34 2.68 3.98
C SER A 154 16.04 3.51 2.88
N MET A 155 15.66 4.78 2.71
CA MET A 155 16.20 5.64 1.66
C MET A 155 17.69 5.92 1.89
N ARG A 156 18.48 5.84 0.83
CA ARG A 156 19.94 6.01 0.86
C ARG A 156 20.37 7.20 0.03
N TRP A 157 21.45 7.86 0.44
CA TRP A 157 22.01 9.00 -0.29
C TRP A 157 22.55 8.61 -1.68
N GLU A 158 23.14 7.42 -1.81
CA GLU A 158 23.70 6.90 -3.09
C GLU A 158 22.65 6.72 -4.19
N ASP A 159 21.37 6.59 -3.82
CA ASP A 159 20.26 6.40 -4.75
C ASP A 159 19.69 7.73 -5.27
N MET A 160 20.28 8.88 -4.89
CA MET A 160 19.69 10.21 -5.09
C MET A 160 20.61 11.12 -5.89
N SER A 161 19.99 11.96 -6.72
CA SER A 161 20.61 13.17 -7.25
C SER A 161 19.77 14.36 -6.81
N LEU A 162 20.24 15.07 -5.78
CA LEU A 162 19.52 16.23 -5.24
C LEU A 162 19.56 17.43 -6.19
N ASP A 163 20.57 17.51 -7.07
CA ASP A 163 20.67 18.57 -8.09
C ASP A 163 19.67 18.35 -9.24
N ARG A 164 19.46 17.09 -9.64
CA ARG A 164 18.42 16.75 -10.63
C ARG A 164 17.03 16.60 -10.02
N GLY A 165 16.92 16.57 -8.69
CA GLY A 165 15.66 16.31 -8.00
C GLY A 165 15.15 14.89 -8.26
N GLU A 166 16.03 13.90 -8.28
CA GLU A 166 15.69 12.51 -8.61
C GLU A 166 16.08 11.58 -7.47
N TRP A 167 15.19 10.64 -7.15
CA TRP A 167 15.49 9.52 -6.27
C TRP A 167 15.14 8.21 -6.97
N ARG A 168 16.13 7.36 -7.18
CA ARG A 168 15.97 6.03 -7.78
C ARG A 168 15.67 5.01 -6.68
N VAL A 169 14.42 4.58 -6.57
CA VAL A 169 14.01 3.60 -5.57
C VAL A 169 14.38 2.19 -6.05
N PRO A 170 15.24 1.45 -5.34
CA PRO A 170 15.51 0.04 -5.66
C PRO A 170 14.29 -0.84 -5.35
N ASP A 171 13.93 -1.76 -6.25
CA ASP A 171 12.90 -2.79 -6.02
C ASP A 171 13.53 -4.19 -6.02
N PRO A 172 14.14 -4.62 -4.89
CA PRO A 172 14.81 -5.92 -4.80
C PRO A 172 13.85 -7.11 -4.92
N LYS A 173 12.53 -6.89 -4.78
CA LYS A 173 11.54 -7.99 -4.85
C LYS A 173 11.09 -8.30 -6.28
N ASN A 174 11.24 -7.36 -7.20
CA ASN A 174 10.60 -7.48 -8.52
C ASN A 174 11.38 -6.80 -9.65
N SER A 175 12.64 -6.45 -9.43
CA SER A 175 13.65 -6.16 -10.46
C SER A 175 13.47 -4.89 -11.29
N VAL A 176 12.40 -4.11 -11.12
CA VAL A 176 12.20 -2.83 -11.85
C VAL A 176 12.26 -1.66 -10.86
N PRO A 177 13.40 -0.96 -10.77
CA PRO A 177 13.50 0.27 -10.01
C PRO A 177 12.59 1.35 -10.63
N TYR A 178 12.12 2.29 -9.81
CA TYR A 178 11.35 3.43 -10.30
C TYR A 178 11.97 4.73 -9.79
N VAL A 179 11.84 5.79 -10.59
CA VAL A 179 12.35 7.12 -10.23
C VAL A 179 11.21 7.93 -9.63
N VAL A 180 11.47 8.48 -8.45
CA VAL A 180 10.66 9.47 -7.76
C VAL A 180 11.25 10.84 -8.06
N LEU A 181 10.42 11.76 -8.53
CA LEU A 181 10.79 13.17 -8.67
C LEU A 181 10.63 13.87 -7.32
N LEU A 182 11.66 14.57 -6.90
CA LEU A 182 11.74 15.31 -5.64
C LEU A 182 11.36 16.77 -5.91
N THR A 183 10.36 17.28 -5.19
CA THR A 183 10.04 18.71 -5.24
C THR A 183 11.12 19.53 -4.53
N LEU A 184 11.11 20.85 -4.72
CA LEU A 184 12.06 21.75 -4.06
C LEU A 184 12.00 21.62 -2.53
N GLU A 185 10.81 21.44 -1.97
CA GLU A 185 10.60 21.24 -0.53
C GLU A 185 11.17 19.90 -0.06
N ALA A 186 11.00 18.83 -0.85
CA ALA A 186 11.61 17.53 -0.53
C ALA A 186 13.15 17.63 -0.58
N VAL A 187 13.71 18.30 -1.59
CA VAL A 187 15.15 18.54 -1.70
C VAL A 187 15.66 19.39 -0.53
N ALA A 188 14.93 20.43 -0.11
CA ALA A 188 15.32 21.25 1.03
C ALA A 188 15.39 20.45 2.33
N ILE A 189 14.39 19.60 2.58
CA ILE A 189 14.40 18.67 3.73
C ILE A 189 15.63 17.75 3.64
N LEU A 190 15.90 17.19 2.46
CA LEU A 190 17.03 16.28 2.25
C LEU A 190 18.38 16.94 2.46
N ARG A 191 18.61 18.11 1.88
CA ARG A 191 19.85 18.87 2.11
C ARG A 191 20.04 19.21 3.59
N SER A 192 18.97 19.56 4.31
CA SER A 192 19.03 19.83 5.75
C SER A 192 19.34 18.59 6.62
N ARG A 193 19.24 17.39 6.04
CA ARG A 193 19.56 16.11 6.68
C ARG A 193 20.90 15.54 6.23
N GLN A 194 21.47 16.06 5.16
CA GLN A 194 22.74 15.56 4.64
C GLN A 194 23.84 15.79 5.71
N PRO A 195 24.64 14.76 6.02
CA PRO A 195 25.74 14.91 6.97
C PRO A 195 26.73 15.96 6.48
N ALA A 196 27.31 16.73 7.41
CA ALA A 196 28.22 17.82 7.09
C ALA A 196 29.60 17.33 6.63
N ASP A 197 30.06 16.18 7.14
CA ASP A 197 31.40 15.63 6.86
C ASP A 197 31.34 14.18 6.37
N GLU A 198 32.25 13.80 5.48
CA GLU A 198 32.43 12.43 4.99
C GLU A 198 32.86 11.46 6.12
N ALA A 199 33.50 11.94 7.19
CA ALA A 199 33.95 11.11 8.31
C ALA A 199 32.79 10.44 9.09
N ASP A 200 31.62 11.09 9.15
CA ASP A 200 30.40 10.54 9.75
C ASP A 200 29.83 9.33 8.97
N SER A 201 30.30 9.11 7.74
CA SER A 201 29.88 8.00 6.87
C SER A 201 30.62 6.68 7.11
N SER A 202 31.68 6.71 7.90
CA SER A 202 32.59 5.57 8.13
C SER A 202 31.99 4.38 8.88
N GLU A 203 30.84 4.52 9.54
CA GLU A 203 30.15 3.40 10.24
C GLU A 203 28.93 2.83 9.49
N GLY A 204 28.77 3.10 8.19
CA GLY A 204 27.62 2.63 7.41
C GLY A 204 26.26 3.26 7.79
N LYS A 205 26.23 4.08 8.85
CA LYS A 205 25.07 4.86 9.29
C LYS A 205 24.78 6.03 8.35
N ALA A 206 25.80 6.76 7.87
CA ALA A 206 25.55 7.87 6.94
C ALA A 206 25.26 7.44 5.48
N ILE A 207 24.95 6.16 5.25
CA ILE A 207 24.39 5.70 3.97
C ILE A 207 22.90 6.04 3.90
N PHE A 208 22.19 5.99 5.04
CA PHE A 208 20.75 6.21 5.09
C PHE A 208 20.39 7.66 5.39
N VAL A 209 19.27 8.11 4.82
CA VAL A 209 18.68 9.42 5.14
C VAL A 209 18.07 9.43 6.55
N PHE A 210 17.61 8.26 7.03
CA PHE A 210 17.07 8.08 8.37
C PHE A 210 17.89 7.04 9.16
N PRO A 211 19.12 7.37 9.56
CA PRO A 211 19.99 6.44 10.27
C PRO A 211 19.43 6.10 11.66
N ALA A 212 19.72 4.90 12.15
CA ALA A 212 19.48 4.54 13.54
C ALA A 212 20.45 3.48 14.02
N ASN A 213 20.71 3.45 15.33
CA ASN A 213 21.42 2.36 16.00
C ASN A 213 20.51 1.11 16.07
N SER A 214 20.29 0.47 14.93
CA SER A 214 19.44 -0.72 14.78
C SER A 214 20.15 -1.76 13.91
N LYS A 215 19.69 -3.03 13.97
CA LYS A 215 20.23 -4.11 13.11
C LYS A 215 20.11 -3.80 11.61
N THR A 216 19.18 -2.92 11.21
CA THR A 216 18.97 -2.54 9.81
C THR A 216 19.69 -1.25 9.42
N GLY A 217 20.32 -0.54 10.37
CA GLY A 217 21.05 0.71 10.14
C GLY A 217 20.17 1.96 9.95
N HIS A 218 18.85 1.80 9.93
CA HIS A 218 17.88 2.87 9.75
C HIS A 218 16.74 2.79 10.77
N ILE A 219 15.95 3.87 10.89
CA ILE A 219 14.78 3.92 11.79
C ILE A 219 13.77 2.81 11.48
N ASP A 220 12.97 2.39 12.46
CA ASP A 220 11.72 1.66 12.17
C ASP A 220 10.56 2.66 12.04
N LYS A 221 9.39 2.17 11.64
CA LYS A 221 8.16 2.93 11.47
C LYS A 221 7.87 3.75 12.74
N PRO A 222 7.82 5.09 12.65
CA PRO A 222 7.62 5.96 13.82
C PRO A 222 6.15 5.98 14.28
N LYS A 223 5.63 4.84 14.76
CA LYS A 223 4.21 4.68 15.12
C LYS A 223 3.75 5.66 16.20
N LYS A 224 4.59 5.88 17.23
CA LYS A 224 4.29 6.79 18.35
C LYS A 224 4.25 8.25 17.88
N GLY A 225 5.25 8.67 17.11
CA GLY A 225 5.28 10.02 16.54
C GLY A 225 4.13 10.28 15.58
N TRP A 226 3.81 9.30 14.72
CA TRP A 226 2.63 9.38 13.86
C TRP A 226 1.33 9.53 14.66
N ALA A 227 1.17 8.80 15.77
CA ALA A 227 -0.01 8.92 16.62
C ALA A 227 -0.13 10.32 17.25
N ARG A 228 0.98 10.88 17.77
CA ARG A 228 1.00 12.25 18.31
C ARG A 228 0.62 13.30 17.28
N ILE A 229 1.14 13.19 16.06
CA ILE A 229 0.80 14.11 14.96
C ILE A 229 -0.71 14.06 14.68
N LEU A 230 -1.30 12.87 14.61
CA LEU A 230 -2.73 12.73 14.35
C LEU A 230 -3.61 13.24 15.50
N GLU A 231 -3.18 13.00 16.74
CA GLU A 231 -3.85 13.49 17.95
C GLU A 231 -3.88 15.02 17.97
N ARG A 232 -2.72 15.66 17.81
CA ARG A 232 -2.60 17.13 17.73
C ARG A 232 -3.37 17.70 16.55
N ALA A 233 -3.29 17.06 15.38
CA ALA A 233 -4.02 17.51 14.21
C ALA A 233 -5.53 17.26 14.33
N GLU A 234 -6.01 16.51 15.33
CA GLU A 234 -7.38 15.99 15.50
C GLU A 234 -7.87 15.15 14.30
N ILE A 235 -6.97 14.45 13.62
CA ILE A 235 -7.27 13.66 12.42
C ILE A 235 -7.46 12.19 12.79
N SER A 236 -8.68 11.70 12.65
CA SER A 236 -8.99 10.29 12.86
C SER A 236 -8.85 9.46 11.57
N ASN A 237 -8.64 8.15 11.75
CA ASN A 237 -8.64 7.16 10.68
C ASN A 237 -7.72 7.54 9.51
N LEU A 238 -6.51 8.03 9.77
CA LEU A 238 -5.46 8.26 8.77
C LEU A 238 -4.25 7.36 9.06
N ARG A 239 -3.72 6.69 8.03
CA ARG A 239 -2.53 5.83 8.12
C ARG A 239 -1.38 6.50 7.37
N VAL A 240 -0.14 6.19 7.74
CA VAL A 240 1.05 6.63 6.98
C VAL A 240 0.95 6.27 5.48
N HIS A 241 0.37 5.12 5.14
CA HIS A 241 0.18 4.74 3.74
C HIS A 241 -0.86 5.60 3.00
N ASP A 242 -1.74 6.29 3.72
CA ASP A 242 -2.68 7.24 3.14
C ASP A 242 -1.98 8.55 2.73
N LEU A 243 -0.74 8.84 3.17
CA LEU A 243 0.06 9.98 2.67
C LEU A 243 0.35 9.83 1.17
N ARG A 244 0.80 8.64 0.76
CA ARG A 244 0.95 8.27 -0.65
C ARG A 244 -0.36 8.40 -1.44
N ARG A 245 -1.48 7.99 -0.82
CA ARG A 245 -2.80 8.13 -1.45
C ARG A 245 -3.21 9.59 -1.54
N SER A 246 -2.77 10.43 -0.61
CA SER A 246 -3.01 11.86 -0.61
C SER A 246 -2.32 12.51 -1.79
N LEU A 247 -1.04 12.25 -2.03
CA LEU A 247 -0.37 12.78 -3.21
C LEU A 247 -1.10 12.38 -4.51
N GLY A 248 -1.40 11.09 -4.70
CA GLY A 248 -2.12 10.64 -5.90
C GLY A 248 -3.54 11.21 -6.02
N SER A 249 -4.24 11.41 -4.90
CA SER A 249 -5.57 12.01 -4.90
C SER A 249 -5.53 13.49 -5.24
N TRP A 250 -4.54 14.22 -4.74
CA TRP A 250 -4.34 15.64 -5.05
C TRP A 250 -3.85 15.85 -6.49
N GLN A 251 -3.01 14.96 -7.02
CA GLN A 251 -2.68 14.94 -8.45
C GLN A 251 -3.94 14.74 -9.31
N ALA A 252 -4.82 13.80 -8.95
CA ALA A 252 -6.08 13.57 -9.66
C ALA A 252 -7.02 14.78 -9.57
N LYS A 253 -7.16 15.39 -8.38
CA LYS A 253 -7.95 16.64 -8.21
C LYS A 253 -7.38 17.79 -9.03
N GLY A 254 -6.06 17.83 -9.22
CA GLY A 254 -5.37 18.77 -10.11
C GLY A 254 -5.48 18.43 -11.61
N GLY A 255 -6.21 17.38 -11.98
CA GLY A 255 -6.44 16.97 -13.37
C GLY A 255 -5.30 16.15 -14.01
N ALA A 256 -4.39 15.60 -13.21
CA ALA A 256 -3.36 14.70 -13.74
C ALA A 256 -3.97 13.38 -14.24
N SER A 257 -3.53 12.91 -15.41
CA SER A 257 -3.99 11.63 -15.95
C SER A 257 -3.56 10.45 -15.09
N LEU A 258 -4.32 9.35 -15.15
CA LEU A 258 -3.98 8.10 -14.45
C LEU A 258 -2.60 7.56 -14.86
N ALA A 259 -2.14 7.83 -16.09
CA ALA A 259 -0.80 7.44 -16.52
C ALA A 259 0.29 8.21 -15.75
N ILE A 260 0.13 9.53 -15.60
CA ILE A 260 1.05 10.39 -14.85
C ILE A 260 1.07 10.00 -13.38
N ILE A 261 -0.10 9.82 -12.76
CA ILE A 261 -0.22 9.41 -11.35
C ILE A 261 0.43 8.03 -11.13
N GLY A 262 0.16 7.08 -12.04
CA GLY A 262 0.74 5.74 -11.98
C GLY A 262 2.27 5.76 -12.05
N LYS A 263 2.83 6.56 -12.97
CA LYS A 263 4.28 6.75 -13.11
C LYS A 263 4.88 7.42 -11.88
N SER A 264 4.30 8.53 -11.42
CA SER A 264 4.76 9.27 -10.23
C SER A 264 4.80 8.40 -8.97
N LEU A 265 3.80 7.53 -8.79
CA LEU A 265 3.75 6.63 -7.64
C LEU A 265 4.54 5.33 -7.85
N GLY A 266 5.02 5.00 -9.05
CA GLY A 266 5.67 3.70 -9.31
C GLY A 266 4.69 2.52 -9.24
N HIS A 267 3.50 2.67 -9.82
CA HIS A 267 2.53 1.59 -10.02
C HIS A 267 2.90 0.73 -11.22
N LYS A 268 2.83 -0.60 -11.03
CA LYS A 268 3.14 -1.58 -12.08
C LYS A 268 1.98 -1.85 -13.04
N THR A 269 0.77 -1.67 -12.54
CA THR A 269 -0.45 -1.97 -13.29
C THR A 269 -1.38 -0.78 -13.24
N ALA A 270 -2.07 -0.52 -14.35
CA ALA A 270 -3.09 0.52 -14.41
C ALA A 270 -4.20 0.28 -13.35
N ALA A 271 -4.51 -0.99 -13.06
CA ALA A 271 -5.48 -1.38 -12.03
C ALA A 271 -5.15 -0.82 -10.63
N ALA A 272 -3.87 -0.63 -10.29
CA ALA A 272 -3.47 -0.01 -9.02
C ALA A 272 -3.79 1.49 -8.98
N THR A 273 -3.79 2.16 -10.14
CA THR A 273 -4.06 3.60 -10.28
C THR A 273 -5.54 3.92 -10.45
N MET A 274 -6.36 2.96 -10.89
CA MET A 274 -7.81 3.13 -11.10
C MET A 274 -8.58 3.67 -9.87
N ILE A 275 -8.02 3.54 -8.67
CA ILE A 275 -8.62 4.10 -7.45
C ILE A 275 -8.72 5.63 -7.45
N TYR A 276 -7.92 6.32 -8.28
CA TYR A 276 -7.94 7.77 -8.39
C TYR A 276 -8.90 8.28 -9.47
N ALA A 277 -9.38 7.42 -10.37
CA ALA A 277 -10.26 7.81 -11.49
C ALA A 277 -11.56 8.49 -11.02
N ARG A 278 -12.02 8.16 -9.81
CA ARG A 278 -13.22 8.74 -9.20
C ARG A 278 -13.08 10.22 -8.81
N LEU A 279 -11.85 10.72 -8.65
CA LEU A 279 -11.57 12.09 -8.20
C LEU A 279 -11.43 13.09 -9.35
N ASP A 280 -11.38 12.59 -10.58
CA ASP A 280 -11.17 13.34 -11.80
C ASP A 280 -12.49 13.91 -12.36
N GLN A 281 -13.36 14.45 -11.49
CA GLN A 281 -14.68 14.93 -11.94
C GLN A 281 -14.62 16.31 -12.59
N ASP A 282 -13.65 17.16 -12.24
CA ASP A 282 -13.58 18.53 -12.77
C ASP A 282 -13.16 18.55 -14.25
N PRO A 283 -12.15 17.77 -14.70
CA PRO A 283 -11.87 17.61 -16.14
C PRO A 283 -13.00 16.92 -16.90
N VAL A 284 -13.69 15.95 -16.28
CA VAL A 284 -14.90 15.35 -16.87
C VAL A 284 -15.99 16.40 -17.04
N ARG A 285 -16.23 17.25 -16.03
CA ARG A 285 -17.18 18.37 -16.11
C ARG A 285 -16.79 19.34 -17.22
N ALA A 286 -15.53 19.78 -17.26
CA ALA A 286 -15.04 20.68 -18.31
C ALA A 286 -15.17 20.07 -19.72
N SER A 287 -14.90 18.77 -19.86
CA SER A 287 -15.08 18.03 -21.13
C SER A 287 -16.55 17.98 -21.55
N VAL A 288 -17.46 17.65 -20.63
CA VAL A 288 -18.91 17.62 -20.88
C VAL A 288 -19.44 19.02 -21.21
N GLU A 289 -19.02 20.05 -20.48
CA GLU A 289 -19.40 21.44 -20.74
C GLU A 289 -18.92 21.92 -22.11
N LYS A 290 -17.67 21.59 -22.48
CA LYS A 290 -17.12 21.91 -23.80
C LYS A 290 -17.89 21.20 -24.92
N ALA A 291 -18.20 19.92 -24.75
CA ALA A 291 -18.94 19.14 -25.74
C ALA A 291 -20.37 19.65 -25.91
N THR A 292 -21.08 19.89 -24.81
CA THR A 292 -22.46 20.40 -24.84
C THR A 292 -22.53 21.82 -25.39
N ALA A 293 -21.58 22.70 -25.07
CA ALA A 293 -21.48 24.02 -25.69
C ALA A 293 -21.30 23.94 -27.22
N ALA A 294 -20.47 23.01 -27.71
CA ALA A 294 -20.30 22.78 -29.14
C ALA A 294 -21.58 22.26 -29.82
N MET A 295 -22.29 21.32 -29.18
CA MET A 295 -23.57 20.80 -29.66
C MET A 295 -24.64 21.90 -29.74
N LEU A 296 -24.80 22.71 -28.68
CA LEU A 296 -25.77 23.79 -28.63
C LEU A 296 -25.49 24.87 -29.67
N LYS A 297 -24.21 25.18 -29.89
CA LYS A 297 -23.76 26.09 -30.96
C LYS A 297 -24.14 25.54 -32.34
N ALA A 298 -23.88 24.26 -32.60
CA ALA A 298 -24.22 23.61 -33.88
C ALA A 298 -25.74 23.54 -34.11
N ALA A 299 -26.53 23.37 -33.04
CA ALA A 299 -27.99 23.35 -33.09
C ALA A 299 -28.64 24.74 -33.21
N GLY A 300 -27.87 25.83 -33.21
CA GLY A 300 -28.41 27.19 -33.32
C GLY A 300 -29.15 27.68 -32.07
N VAL A 301 -28.99 27.01 -30.93
CA VAL A 301 -29.64 27.39 -29.67
C VAL A 301 -28.92 28.62 -29.09
N LYS A 302 -29.54 29.81 -29.19
CA LYS A 302 -29.01 31.04 -28.59
C LYS A 302 -29.21 31.04 -27.07
N GLY A 303 -28.11 31.14 -26.32
CA GLY A 303 -28.13 31.45 -24.88
C GLY A 303 -27.91 30.27 -23.94
N ALA A 304 -26.72 29.66 -23.96
CA ALA A 304 -26.25 28.85 -22.83
C ALA A 304 -25.54 29.78 -21.84
N ARG A 305 -26.13 29.99 -20.65
CA ARG A 305 -25.60 30.84 -19.58
C ARG A 305 -24.11 30.58 -19.33
N SER A 306 -23.29 31.61 -19.39
CA SER A 306 -21.94 31.61 -18.80
C SER A 306 -22.05 31.31 -17.31
N GLN A 307 -21.26 30.36 -16.80
CA GLN A 307 -21.29 29.98 -15.38
C GLN A 307 -21.16 31.18 -14.42
N PRO A 308 -21.78 31.13 -13.23
CA PRO A 308 -21.49 32.08 -12.17
C PRO A 308 -20.04 31.87 -11.71
N LYS A 309 -19.24 32.95 -11.69
CA LYS A 309 -17.91 32.97 -11.05
C LYS A 309 -18.02 32.35 -9.66
N ALA A 310 -17.17 31.38 -9.37
CA ALA A 310 -17.06 30.77 -8.05
C ALA A 310 -17.00 31.87 -6.98
N ARG A 311 -18.02 31.97 -6.14
CA ARG A 311 -18.00 32.84 -4.97
C ARG A 311 -16.92 32.31 -4.02
N SER A 312 -15.80 33.02 -3.91
CA SER A 312 -14.91 32.88 -2.77
C SER A 312 -15.72 33.19 -1.51
N ARG A 313 -16.00 32.16 -0.69
CA ARG A 313 -16.46 32.41 0.68
C ARG A 313 -15.27 33.01 1.44
N ALA A 314 -15.24 34.35 1.49
CA ALA A 314 -14.55 35.04 2.55
C ALA A 314 -15.24 34.67 3.87
N SER A 315 -14.51 34.01 4.76
CA SER A 315 -14.89 33.82 6.15
C SER A 315 -14.92 35.19 6.82
N ALA A 316 -16.12 35.74 6.97
CA ALA A 316 -16.33 36.88 7.85
C ALA A 316 -16.27 36.38 9.30
N SER A 317 -15.31 36.92 10.03
CA SER A 317 -15.22 36.92 11.48
C SER A 317 -16.54 37.36 12.12
N ARG A 318 -17.00 36.62 13.11
CA ARG A 318 -17.62 37.10 14.35
C ARG A 318 -17.47 36.02 15.41
#